data_AF-A0A2V8XHL5-F1
#
_entry.id   AF-A0A2V8XHL5-F1
#
_cell.length_a   1.000
_cell.length_b   1.000
_cell.length_c   1.000
_cell.angle_alpha   90.00
_cell.angle_beta   90.00
_cell.angle_gamma   90.00
#
_symmetry.space_group_name_H-M   'P 1'
#
loop_
_entity.id
_entity.type
_entity.pdbx_description
1 polymer ?
#
loop_
_entity_poly.entity_id
_entity_poly.type
_entity_poly.pdbx_seq_one_letter_code
_entity_poly.pdbx_strand_id
1 'polypeptide(L)'
;MHLPGTFFARRHLEHHASVGTPTEAEHVNLGSSPIWVVALFAINGLPVVIADLLFRFGIAPGIFVGFSVYFITVEEIHWRIHIGEWLPPVLGASRAYHLAHHARPDARFNIFLPVWDTLLGPVGN
;
A
#
# COMPACT_ATOMS: atom_id res chain seq x y z
N MET A 1 -9.00 -5.54 -11.70
CA MET A 1 -7.64 -5.47 -12.29
C MET A 1 -7.32 -4.04 -12.67
N HIS A 2 -6.39 -3.40 -11.94
CA HIS A 2 -5.92 -2.04 -12.22
C HIS A 2 -5.37 -1.92 -13.65
N LEU A 3 -5.42 -0.72 -14.24
CA LEU A 3 -4.88 -0.40 -15.56
C LEU A 3 -3.49 -1.04 -15.75
N PRO A 4 -3.35 -2.06 -16.63
CA PRO A 4 -2.06 -2.69 -16.87
C PRO A 4 -1.15 -1.68 -17.58
N GLY A 5 0.06 -1.46 -17.06
CA GLY A 5 1.06 -0.65 -17.76
C GLY A 5 2.15 -0.04 -16.89
N THR A 6 1.96 0.10 -15.59
CA THR A 6 2.99 0.65 -14.69
C THR A 6 3.79 -0.45 -14.00
N PHE A 7 5.02 -0.12 -13.56
CA PHE A 7 5.86 -1.04 -12.79
C PHE A 7 5.13 -1.57 -11.54
N PHE A 8 4.51 -0.67 -10.77
CA PHE A 8 3.74 -1.04 -9.58
C PHE A 8 2.53 -1.92 -9.90
N ALA A 9 1.81 -1.66 -11.00
CA ALA A 9 0.69 -2.50 -11.42
C ALA A 9 1.15 -3.92 -11.74
N ARG A 10 2.26 -4.08 -12.47
CA ARG A 10 2.81 -5.42 -12.77
C ARG A 10 3.28 -6.14 -11.52
N ARG A 11 4.00 -5.46 -10.61
CA ARG A 11 4.42 -6.04 -9.33
C ARG A 11 3.24 -6.46 -8.47
N HIS A 12 2.19 -5.66 -8.44
CA HIS A 12 0.96 -6.03 -7.74
C HIS A 12 0.30 -7.27 -8.36
N LEU A 13 0.32 -7.43 -9.69
CA LEU A 13 -0.17 -8.66 -10.33
C LEU A 13 0.70 -9.88 -9.99
N GLU A 14 2.02 -9.73 -9.97
CA GLU A 14 2.95 -10.79 -9.53
C GLU A 14 2.66 -11.21 -8.08
N HIS A 15 2.41 -10.23 -7.20
CA HIS A 15 1.98 -10.45 -5.82
C HIS A 15 0.72 -11.31 -5.75
N HIS A 16 -0.37 -10.91 -6.43
CA HIS A 16 -1.62 -11.69 -6.50
C HIS A 16 -1.40 -13.12 -7.01
N ALA A 17 -0.56 -13.28 -8.03
CA ALA A 17 -0.26 -14.60 -8.61
C ALA A 17 0.57 -15.51 -7.68
N SER A 18 1.31 -14.92 -6.73
CA SER A 18 2.21 -15.65 -5.82
C SER A 18 1.54 -16.12 -4.52
N VAL A 19 0.33 -15.65 -4.21
CA VAL A 19 -0.34 -15.98 -2.93
C VAL A 19 -0.55 -17.49 -2.78
N GLY A 20 -0.14 -18.03 -1.62
CA GLY A 20 -0.21 -19.46 -1.31
C GLY A 20 0.89 -20.31 -1.97
N THR A 21 1.79 -19.70 -2.74
CA THR A 21 2.95 -20.40 -3.32
C THR A 21 4.19 -20.26 -2.42
N PRO A 22 5.23 -21.11 -2.58
CA PRO A 22 6.47 -20.97 -1.82
C PRO A 22 7.21 -19.63 -2.00
N THR A 23 6.91 -18.88 -3.07
CA THR A 23 7.55 -17.60 -3.38
C THR A 23 6.70 -16.38 -3.00
N GLU A 24 5.58 -16.57 -2.28
CA GLU A 24 4.70 -15.48 -1.84
C GLU A 24 5.48 -14.36 -1.14
N ALA A 25 6.32 -14.72 -0.17
CA ALA A 25 7.15 -13.80 0.59
C ALA A 25 8.07 -12.91 -0.27
N GLU A 26 8.46 -13.35 -1.47
CA GLU A 26 9.33 -12.56 -2.35
C GLU A 26 8.57 -11.43 -3.07
N HIS A 27 7.24 -11.52 -3.12
CA HIS A 27 6.39 -10.65 -3.92
C HIS A 27 5.45 -9.76 -3.10
N VAL A 28 5.41 -9.92 -1.76
CA VAL A 28 4.52 -9.13 -0.88
C VAL A 28 4.89 -7.64 -0.85
N ASN A 29 6.19 -7.31 -0.80
CA ASN A 29 6.61 -5.92 -0.63
C ASN A 29 6.35 -5.07 -1.88
N LEU A 30 5.76 -3.89 -1.70
CA LEU A 30 5.43 -2.96 -2.80
C LEU A 30 6.69 -2.45 -3.53
N GLY A 31 7.82 -2.42 -2.82
CA GLY A 31 9.05 -1.76 -3.25
C GLY A 31 10.23 -2.70 -3.43
N SER A 32 10.07 -3.88 -4.04
CA SER A 32 11.11 -4.92 -4.27
C SER A 32 12.50 -4.43 -4.73
N SER A 33 12.65 -3.15 -5.11
CA SER A 33 13.90 -2.41 -5.16
C SER A 33 13.78 -1.00 -4.50
N PRO A 34 14.76 -0.57 -3.68
CA PRO A 34 14.77 0.74 -3.01
C PRO A 34 14.63 1.93 -3.96
N ILE A 35 15.05 1.81 -5.22
CA ILE A 35 14.95 2.90 -6.20
C ILE A 35 13.50 3.30 -6.49
N TRP A 36 12.57 2.35 -6.41
CA TRP A 36 11.15 2.61 -6.64
C TRP A 36 10.49 3.29 -5.45
N VAL A 37 10.97 3.04 -4.23
CA VAL A 37 10.59 3.78 -3.03
C VAL A 37 11.05 5.23 -3.16
N VAL A 38 12.29 5.47 -3.59
CA VAL A 38 12.80 6.83 -3.86
C VAL A 38 11.96 7.53 -4.93
N ALA A 39 11.64 6.85 -6.03
CA ALA A 39 10.80 7.40 -7.10
C ALA A 39 9.39 7.76 -6.59
N LEU A 40 8.78 6.91 -5.76
CA LEU A 40 7.48 7.19 -5.13
C LEU A 40 7.53 8.48 -4.29
N PHE A 41 8.56 8.63 -3.46
CA PHE A 41 8.77 9.84 -2.65
C PHE A 41 9.03 11.07 -3.51
N ALA A 42 9.81 10.95 -4.58
CA ALA A 42 10.09 12.08 -5.47
C ALA A 42 8.84 12.55 -6.22
N ILE A 43 8.07 11.62 -6.80
CA ILE A 43 6.86 11.93 -7.59
C ILE A 43 5.79 12.59 -6.71
N ASN A 44 5.57 12.10 -5.50
CA ASN A 44 4.55 12.65 -4.59
C ASN A 44 5.07 13.84 -3.77
N GLY A 45 6.35 13.84 -3.42
CA GLY A 45 6.98 14.85 -2.58
C GLY A 45 7.29 16.15 -3.30
N LEU A 46 7.64 16.10 -4.59
CA LEU A 46 7.98 17.31 -5.35
C LEU A 46 6.80 18.31 -5.40
N PRO A 47 5.54 17.90 -5.70
CA PRO A 47 4.38 18.79 -5.59
C PRO A 47 4.20 19.39 -4.19
N VAL A 48 4.41 18.59 -3.13
CA VAL A 48 4.31 19.05 -1.73
C VAL A 48 5.34 20.13 -1.44
N VAL A 49 6.60 19.91 -1.82
CA VAL A 49 7.68 20.89 -1.64
C VAL A 49 7.41 22.17 -2.42
N ILE A 50 6.96 22.06 -3.68
CA ILE A 50 6.63 23.23 -4.50
C ILE A 50 5.51 24.05 -3.82
N ALA A 51 4.44 23.39 -3.37
CA ALA A 51 3.34 24.06 -2.69
C ALA A 51 3.81 24.70 -1.36
N ASP A 52 4.58 23.98 -0.56
CA ASP A 52 5.10 24.48 0.72
C ASP A 52 5.97 25.73 0.54
N LEU A 53 6.80 25.76 -0.50
CA LEU A 53 7.65 26.91 -0.83
C LEU A 53 6.83 28.10 -1.37
N LEU A 54 5.88 27.84 -2.28
CA LEU A 54 5.05 28.89 -2.89
C LEU A 54 4.16 29.59 -1.86
N PHE A 55 3.57 28.82 -0.94
CA PHE A 55 2.66 29.34 0.08
C PHE A 55 3.33 29.56 1.44
N ARG A 56 4.61 29.20 1.58
CA ARG A 56 5.44 29.38 2.79
C ARG A 56 4.85 28.71 4.03
N PHE A 57 4.27 27.52 3.87
CA PHE A 57 3.63 26.81 4.98
C PHE A 57 4.64 26.26 6.00
N GLY A 58 5.81 25.79 5.55
CA GLY A 58 6.83 25.22 6.43
C GLY A 58 6.47 23.86 7.04
N ILE A 59 5.55 23.12 6.40
CA ILE A 59 5.01 21.85 6.89
C ILE A 59 5.50 20.64 6.09
N ALA A 60 6.17 20.84 4.95
CA ALA A 60 6.68 19.75 4.12
C ALA A 60 7.50 18.70 4.91
N PRO A 61 8.42 19.06 5.83
CA PRO A 61 9.15 18.05 6.61
C PRO A 61 8.23 17.14 7.44
N GLY A 62 7.20 17.70 8.06
CA GLY A 62 6.22 16.93 8.85
C GLY A 62 5.41 15.98 7.97
N ILE A 63 5.04 16.42 6.76
CA ILE A 63 4.36 15.56 5.77
C ILE A 63 5.26 14.38 5.38
N PHE A 64 6.55 14.60 5.11
CA PHE A 64 7.49 13.52 4.76
C PHE A 64 7.69 12.52 5.89
N VAL A 65 7.78 12.98 7.14
CA VAL A 65 7.85 12.09 8.30
C VAL A 65 6.57 11.26 8.41
N GLY A 66 5.40 11.90 8.33
CA GLY A 66 4.11 11.21 8.38
C GLY A 66 3.95 10.18 7.26
N PHE A 67 4.30 10.55 6.02
CA PHE A 67 4.24 9.65 4.88
C PHE A 67 5.22 8.47 5.02
N SER A 68 6.43 8.70 5.54
CA SER A 68 7.39 7.62 5.83
C SER A 68 6.85 6.62 6.84
N VAL A 69 6.31 7.11 7.97
CA VAL A 69 5.71 6.25 9.00
C VAL A 69 4.54 5.47 8.42
N TYR A 70 3.67 6.12 7.65
CA TYR A 70 2.56 5.48 6.96
C TYR A 70 3.03 4.38 6.01
N PHE A 71 4.01 4.67 5.13
CA PHE A 71 4.53 3.70 4.17
C PHE A 71 5.14 2.47 4.85
N ILE A 72 5.97 2.66 5.87
CA ILE A 72 6.55 1.55 6.65
C ILE A 72 5.44 0.72 7.30
N THR A 73 4.43 1.39 7.87
CA THR A 73 3.29 0.72 8.50
C THR A 73 2.48 -0.11 7.49
N VAL A 74 2.26 0.42 6.29
CA VAL A 74 1.60 -0.30 5.18
C VAL A 74 2.37 -1.56 4.84
N GLU A 75 3.67 -1.45 4.54
CA GLU A 75 4.52 -2.59 4.16
C GLU A 75 4.54 -3.67 5.27
N GLU A 76 4.77 -3.25 6.51
CA GLU A 76 4.88 -4.16 7.65
C GLU A 76 3.57 -4.91 7.94
N ILE A 77 2.43 -4.20 7.91
CA ILE A 77 1.14 -4.84 8.16
C ILE A 77 0.76 -5.74 6.98
N HIS A 78 1.01 -5.31 5.74
CA HIS A 78 0.75 -6.10 4.55
C HIS A 78 1.55 -7.41 4.58
N TRP A 79 2.83 -7.34 4.93
CA TRP A 79 3.69 -8.50 5.18
C TRP A 79 3.09 -9.46 6.19
N ARG A 80 2.79 -8.97 7.39
CA ARG A 80 2.26 -9.80 8.48
C ARG A 80 0.94 -10.48 8.10
N ILE A 81 0.06 -9.77 7.37
CA ILE A 81 -1.18 -10.34 6.83
C ILE A 81 -0.91 -11.54 5.93
N HIS A 82 0.06 -11.48 5.02
CA HIS A 82 0.37 -12.59 4.12
C HIS A 82 1.08 -13.74 4.82
N ILE A 83 2.09 -13.44 5.63
CA ILE A 83 2.99 -14.47 6.19
C ILE A 83 2.42 -15.15 7.44
N GLY A 84 1.24 -14.74 7.91
CA GLY A 84 0.64 -15.38 9.09
C GLY A 84 1.20 -14.86 10.42
N GLU A 85 1.99 -13.80 10.39
CA GLU A 85 2.59 -13.23 11.59
C GLU A 85 1.58 -12.49 12.47
N TRP A 86 2.00 -12.22 13.71
CA TRP A 86 1.19 -11.52 14.68
C TRP A 86 0.80 -10.11 14.20
N LEU A 87 -0.47 -9.76 14.40
CA LEU A 87 -1.02 -8.44 14.18
C LEU A 87 -1.58 -7.88 15.49
N PRO A 88 -1.54 -6.56 15.70
CA PRO A 88 -2.30 -5.91 16.76
C PRO A 88 -3.78 -6.37 16.74
N PRO A 89 -4.41 -6.62 17.90
CA PRO A 89 -5.78 -7.13 17.94
C PRO A 89 -6.80 -6.30 17.16
N VAL A 90 -6.63 -4.97 17.14
CA VAL A 90 -7.48 -4.03 16.39
C VAL A 90 -7.43 -4.26 14.86
N LEU A 91 -6.38 -4.90 14.36
CA LEU A 91 -6.20 -5.22 12.93
C LEU A 91 -6.54 -6.68 12.60
N GLY A 92 -7.10 -7.45 13.54
CA GLY A 92 -7.44 -8.86 13.31
C GLY A 92 -8.41 -9.04 12.14
N ALA A 93 -9.41 -8.16 12.02
CA ALA A 93 -10.36 -8.17 10.91
C ALA A 93 -9.73 -7.79 9.56
N SER A 94 -8.67 -7.00 9.57
CA SER A 94 -8.00 -6.51 8.36
C SER A 94 -7.36 -7.63 7.55
N ARG A 95 -6.84 -8.67 8.22
CA ARG A 95 -6.32 -9.88 7.55
C ARG A 95 -7.39 -10.52 6.67
N ALA A 96 -8.56 -10.81 7.23
CA ALA A 96 -9.65 -11.42 6.47
C ALA A 96 -10.14 -10.52 5.34
N TYR A 97 -10.23 -9.21 5.60
CA TYR A 97 -10.64 -8.22 4.60
C TYR A 97 -9.69 -8.19 3.39
N HIS A 98 -8.39 -8.07 3.63
CA HIS A 98 -7.36 -8.02 2.59
C HIS A 98 -7.19 -9.36 1.87
N LEU A 99 -7.24 -10.50 2.57
CA LEU A 99 -7.19 -11.80 1.89
C LEU A 99 -8.42 -12.04 1.00
N ALA A 100 -9.57 -11.44 1.34
CA ALA A 100 -10.74 -11.50 0.48
C ALA A 100 -10.63 -10.61 -0.79
N HIS A 101 -9.69 -9.66 -0.84
CA HIS A 101 -9.31 -8.96 -2.07
C HIS A 101 -8.56 -9.88 -3.04
N HIS A 102 -7.67 -10.75 -2.55
CA HIS A 102 -6.97 -11.74 -3.39
C HIS A 102 -7.92 -12.72 -4.08
N ALA A 103 -9.02 -13.07 -3.42
CA ALA A 103 -10.06 -13.91 -4.01
C ALA A 103 -10.89 -13.19 -5.09
N ARG A 104 -11.09 -11.87 -4.97
CA ARG A 104 -11.86 -11.05 -5.91
C ARG A 104 -11.20 -9.65 -6.06
N PRO A 105 -10.20 -9.50 -6.96
CA PRO A 105 -9.30 -8.33 -7.02
C PRO A 105 -9.91 -7.13 -7.78
N ASP A 106 -11.22 -6.96 -7.65
CA ASP A 106 -11.99 -5.81 -8.12
C ASP A 106 -12.56 -4.97 -6.97
N ALA A 107 -12.42 -5.42 -5.72
CA ALA A 107 -12.96 -4.83 -4.49
C ALA A 107 -11.95 -4.83 -3.34
N ARG A 108 -12.26 -4.16 -2.22
CA ARG A 108 -11.52 -4.25 -0.93
C ARG A 108 -10.04 -3.87 -1.08
N PHE A 109 -9.79 -2.67 -1.61
CA PHE A 109 -8.43 -2.26 -1.97
C PHE A 109 -7.54 -1.96 -0.76
N ASN A 110 -8.13 -1.71 0.40
CA ASN A 110 -7.37 -1.30 1.56
C ASN A 110 -6.71 -2.48 2.28
N ILE A 111 -5.44 -2.28 2.66
CA ILE A 111 -4.62 -3.30 3.32
C ILE A 111 -5.01 -3.48 4.79
N PHE A 112 -5.13 -2.38 5.54
CA PHE A 112 -5.32 -2.49 7.00
C PHE A 112 -6.40 -1.60 7.62
N LEU A 113 -6.80 -0.50 6.97
CA LEU A 113 -7.85 0.39 7.45
C LEU A 113 -8.78 0.80 6.29
N PRO A 114 -9.94 0.16 6.09
CA PRO A 114 -10.80 0.36 4.92
C PRO A 114 -11.60 1.68 4.96
N VAL A 115 -10.98 2.78 5.41
CA VAL A 115 -11.59 4.11 5.46
C VAL A 115 -12.08 4.53 4.08
N TRP A 116 -11.22 4.42 3.07
CA TRP A 116 -11.57 4.83 1.70
C TRP A 116 -12.55 3.87 1.02
N ASP A 117 -12.43 2.57 1.25
CA ASP A 117 -13.41 1.60 0.76
C ASP A 117 -14.80 1.83 1.39
N THR A 118 -14.86 2.31 2.63
CA THR A 118 -16.12 2.67 3.31
C THR A 118 -16.70 3.97 2.76
N LEU A 119 -15.86 4.98 2.52
CA LEU A 119 -16.30 6.31 2.07
C LEU A 119 -16.68 6.34 0.58
N LEU A 120 -15.99 5.55 -0.25
CA LEU A 120 -16.16 5.56 -1.70
C LEU A 120 -16.88 4.32 -2.23
N GLY A 121 -17.22 3.39 -1.31
CA GLY A 121 -17.79 2.08 -1.61
C GLY A 121 -16.71 1.08 -2.05
N PRO A 122 -16.80 -0.20 -1.67
CA PRO A 122 -16.02 -1.22 -2.32
C PRO A 122 -16.53 -1.29 -3.76
N VAL A 123 -15.68 -0.99 -4.74
CA VAL A 123 -16.03 -1.30 -6.12
C VAL A 123 -16.26 -2.82 -6.19
N GLY A 124 -17.44 -3.29 -6.60
CA GLY A 124 -17.73 -4.73 -6.75
C GLY A 124 -18.84 -5.26 -5.84
N ASN A 125 -20.10 -5.10 -6.30
CA ASN A 125 -21.17 -6.07 -6.02
C ASN A 125 -20.91 -7.35 -6.85
#